data_AF-A0AAD3VZH9-F1
#
_entry.id   AF-A0AAD3VZH9-F1
#
_cell.length_a   1.000
_cell.length_b   1.000
_cell.length_c   1.000
_cell.angle_alpha   90.00
_cell.angle_beta   90.00
_cell.angle_gamma   90.00
#
_symmetry.space_group_name_H-M   'P 1'
#
loop_
_entity.id
_entity.type
_entity.pdbx_description
1 polymer ?
#
loop_
_entity_poly.entity_id
_entity_poly.type
_entity_poly.pdbx_seq_one_letter_code
_entity_poly.pdbx_strand_id
1 'polypeptide(L)'
;SSLPGFEKFKDVSSIQKKYLASITECVERGFIEGYPDGAFRPDGTLTRAEACAILTRMQGIQGERVLLLGPKPGFKWDGSSVFVMGFATAFEANVNWRARTGSGADVIKQNYTTSTYGIGWGAFGLCIDHRLLQADEPIAIEIYLIDMKDGGEYSLVRVPLAK
;
A
#
# COMPACT_ATOMS: atom_id res chain seq x y z
N SER A 1 -28.10 -29.09 4.54
CA SER A 1 -28.23 -27.74 5.11
C SER A 1 -27.27 -26.83 4.37
N SER A 2 -27.76 -25.77 3.74
CA SER A 2 -26.91 -24.76 3.09
C SER A 2 -26.18 -23.96 4.16
N LEU A 3 -24.85 -23.90 4.05
CA LEU A 3 -24.01 -23.14 4.98
C LEU A 3 -24.16 -21.63 4.66
N PRO A 4 -24.50 -20.78 5.64
CA PRO A 4 -24.78 -19.37 5.42
C PRO A 4 -23.49 -18.60 5.08
N GLY A 5 -23.37 -18.19 3.82
CA GLY A 5 -22.20 -17.49 3.26
C GLY A 5 -21.93 -17.87 1.80
N PHE A 6 -22.36 -19.08 1.42
CA PHE A 6 -22.18 -19.67 0.10
C PHE A 6 -22.99 -19.00 -1.03
N GLU A 7 -24.17 -18.46 -0.72
CA GLU A 7 -25.05 -17.80 -1.70
C GLU A 7 -24.59 -16.39 -2.09
N LYS A 8 -23.43 -15.95 -1.61
CA LYS A 8 -22.91 -14.59 -1.87
C LYS A 8 -22.47 -14.39 -3.32
N PHE A 9 -22.11 -15.45 -4.05
CA PHE A 9 -21.55 -15.35 -5.39
C PHE A 9 -22.55 -15.71 -6.49
N LYS A 10 -22.62 -14.90 -7.55
CA LYS A 10 -23.55 -15.13 -8.68
C LYS A 10 -23.22 -16.37 -9.51
N ASP A 11 -21.97 -16.82 -9.47
CA ASP A 11 -21.41 -17.95 -10.22
C ASP A 11 -21.14 -19.17 -9.32
N VAL A 12 -21.82 -19.23 -8.18
CA VAL A 12 -21.70 -20.31 -7.20
C VAL A 12 -21.98 -21.69 -7.80
N SER A 13 -22.88 -21.77 -8.79
CA SER A 13 -23.22 -23.02 -9.50
C SER A 13 -22.05 -23.60 -10.31
N SER A 14 -21.09 -22.75 -10.69
CA SER A 14 -19.90 -23.15 -11.44
C SER A 14 -18.78 -23.67 -10.53
N ILE A 15 -18.93 -23.54 -9.20
CA ILE A 15 -17.93 -24.00 -8.24
C ILE A 15 -18.10 -25.51 -8.01
N GLN A 16 -17.01 -26.26 -8.15
CA GLN A 16 -17.03 -27.70 -7.90
C GLN A 16 -17.38 -28.01 -6.43
N LYS A 17 -18.28 -28.98 -6.22
CA LYS A 17 -18.81 -29.34 -4.88
C LYS A 17 -17.74 -29.60 -3.81
N LYS A 18 -16.59 -30.16 -4.21
CA LYS A 18 -15.47 -30.45 -3.29
C LYS A 18 -14.80 -29.20 -2.69
N TYR A 19 -14.92 -28.03 -3.33
CA TYR A 19 -14.30 -26.79 -2.85
C TYR A 19 -15.24 -25.91 -2.03
N LEU A 20 -16.55 -26.19 -2.04
CA LEU A 20 -17.56 -25.31 -1.44
C LEU A 20 -17.33 -25.12 0.07
N ALA A 21 -16.97 -26.19 0.78
CA ALA A 21 -16.72 -26.12 2.22
C ALA A 21 -15.55 -25.17 2.54
N SER A 22 -14.41 -25.34 1.85
CA SER A 22 -13.22 -24.49 2.04
C SER A 22 -13.47 -23.04 1.62
N ILE A 23 -14.18 -22.82 0.52
CA ILE A 23 -14.52 -21.45 0.06
C ILE A 23 -15.44 -20.78 1.07
N THR A 24 -16.45 -21.49 1.57
CA THR A 24 -17.38 -20.96 2.58
C THR A 24 -16.63 -20.54 3.84
N GLU A 25 -15.75 -21.39 4.35
CA GLU A 25 -14.92 -21.07 5.51
C GLU A 25 -14.05 -19.82 5.26
N CYS A 26 -13.41 -19.72 4.09
CA CYS A 26 -12.62 -18.54 3.73
C CYS A 26 -13.46 -17.26 3.64
N VAL A 27 -14.70 -17.35 3.16
CA VAL A 27 -15.63 -16.21 3.09
C VAL A 27 -16.10 -15.79 4.49
N GLU A 28 -16.48 -16.75 5.33
CA GLU A 28 -16.91 -16.49 6.72
C GLU A 28 -15.79 -15.85 7.55
N ARG A 29 -14.54 -16.25 7.33
CA ARG A 29 -13.36 -15.65 7.95
C ARG A 29 -12.94 -14.31 7.31
N GLY A 30 -13.62 -13.88 6.24
CA GLY A 30 -13.32 -12.64 5.54
C GLY A 30 -12.04 -12.67 4.69
N PHE A 31 -11.47 -13.84 4.41
CA PHE A 31 -10.26 -13.96 3.59
C PHE A 31 -10.56 -13.74 2.10
N ILE A 32 -11.74 -14.17 1.66
CA ILE A 32 -12.25 -14.03 0.30
C ILE A 32 -13.55 -13.23 0.31
N GLU A 33 -13.60 -12.17 -0.48
CA GLU A 33 -14.78 -11.30 -0.60
C GLU A 33 -15.53 -11.46 -1.93
N GLY A 34 -14.85 -11.99 -2.96
CA GLY A 34 -15.30 -11.98 -4.35
C GLY A 34 -14.91 -10.69 -5.07
N TYR A 35 -15.32 -10.59 -6.32
CA TYR A 35 -15.15 -9.42 -7.16
C TYR A 35 -16.28 -8.40 -6.93
N PRO A 36 -16.07 -7.10 -7.26
CA PRO A 36 -17.11 -6.06 -7.11
C PRO A 36 -18.42 -6.37 -7.85
N ASP A 37 -18.36 -7.18 -8.91
CA ASP A 37 -19.50 -7.62 -9.70
C ASP A 37 -20.23 -8.83 -9.10
N GLY A 38 -19.87 -9.24 -7.88
CA GLY A 38 -20.45 -10.37 -7.16
C GLY A 38 -20.00 -11.75 -7.63
N ALA A 39 -18.98 -11.84 -8.50
CA ALA A 39 -18.43 -13.14 -8.94
C ALA A 39 -17.37 -13.70 -7.97
N PHE A 40 -17.18 -15.01 -7.98
CA PHE A 40 -16.02 -15.70 -7.43
C PHE A 40 -14.97 -16.04 -8.50
N ARG A 41 -15.42 -16.38 -9.72
CA ARG A 41 -14.63 -16.81 -10.88
C ARG A 41 -13.81 -18.08 -10.62
N PRO A 42 -14.45 -19.25 -10.41
CA PRO A 42 -13.76 -20.48 -9.99
C PRO A 42 -12.73 -21.00 -10.99
N ASP A 43 -12.93 -20.76 -12.29
CA ASP A 43 -12.02 -21.17 -13.36
C ASP A 43 -11.05 -20.03 -13.78
N GLY A 44 -11.10 -18.89 -13.08
CA GLY A 44 -10.21 -17.76 -13.33
C GLY A 44 -8.79 -18.02 -12.81
N THR A 45 -7.80 -17.44 -13.47
CA THR A 45 -6.43 -17.42 -12.92
C THR A 45 -6.31 -16.40 -11.81
N LEU A 46 -5.82 -16.84 -10.66
CA LEU A 46 -5.48 -15.97 -9.53
C LEU A 46 -4.22 -15.17 -9.86
N THR A 47 -4.34 -13.85 -9.91
CA THR A 47 -3.18 -12.97 -10.06
C THR A 47 -2.34 -12.95 -8.78
N ARG A 48 -1.07 -12.56 -8.91
CA ARG A 48 -0.19 -12.37 -7.74
C ARG A 48 -0.83 -11.43 -6.72
N ALA A 49 -1.29 -10.25 -7.14
CA ALA A 49 -1.89 -9.25 -6.26
C ALA A 49 -3.14 -9.78 -5.52
N GLU A 50 -3.97 -10.57 -6.17
CA GLU A 50 -5.14 -11.19 -5.53
C GLU A 50 -4.73 -12.25 -4.49
N ALA A 51 -3.75 -13.10 -4.81
CA ALA A 51 -3.20 -14.07 -3.85
C ALA A 51 -2.61 -13.38 -2.61
N CYS A 52 -1.86 -12.30 -2.85
CA CYS A 52 -1.27 -11.44 -1.83
C CYS A 52 -2.35 -10.87 -0.91
N ALA A 53 -3.44 -10.34 -1.48
CA ALA A 53 -4.55 -9.79 -0.71
C ALA A 53 -5.22 -10.83 0.21
N ILE A 54 -5.39 -12.06 -0.27
CA ILE A 54 -5.93 -13.17 0.55
C ILE A 54 -4.98 -13.47 1.72
N LEU A 55 -3.68 -13.59 1.44
CA LEU A 55 -2.66 -13.85 2.48
C LEU A 55 -2.61 -12.73 3.53
N THR A 56 -2.69 -11.47 3.10
CA THR A 56 -2.71 -10.31 4.01
C THR A 56 -3.90 -10.39 4.99
N ARG A 57 -5.10 -10.71 4.49
CA ARG A 57 -6.29 -10.90 5.34
C ARG A 57 -6.14 -12.12 6.26
N MET A 58 -5.62 -13.23 5.75
CA MET A 58 -5.37 -14.45 6.55
C MET A 58 -4.41 -14.24 7.71
N GLN A 59 -3.40 -13.40 7.52
CA GLN A 59 -2.36 -13.11 8.50
C GLN A 59 -2.75 -11.97 9.45
N GLY A 60 -3.94 -11.38 9.28
CA GLY A 60 -4.42 -10.28 10.12
C GLY A 60 -3.58 -9.01 9.97
N ILE A 61 -2.91 -8.83 8.84
CA ILE A 61 -2.08 -7.65 8.60
C ILE A 61 -3.02 -6.50 8.31
N GLN A 62 -3.13 -5.61 9.28
CA GLN A 62 -3.96 -4.43 9.20
C GLN A 62 -3.09 -3.18 9.23
N GLY A 63 -3.35 -2.27 8.29
CA GLY A 63 -2.76 -0.94 8.31
C GLY A 63 -1.30 -0.92 7.90
N GLU A 64 -1.07 -1.29 6.64
CA GLU A 64 0.11 -0.86 5.91
C GLU A 64 0.28 0.64 6.09
N ARG A 65 1.38 1.04 6.71
CA ARG A 65 1.59 2.41 7.16
C ARG A 65 3.04 2.81 7.01
N VAL A 66 3.22 4.10 6.76
CA VAL A 66 4.49 4.79 6.84
C VAL A 66 4.57 5.46 8.22
N LEU A 67 5.65 5.21 8.94
CA LEU A 67 5.98 5.84 10.22
C LEU A 67 7.30 6.60 10.06
N LEU A 68 7.28 7.91 10.28
CA LEU A 68 8.49 8.72 10.24
C LEU A 68 9.20 8.73 11.60
N LEU A 69 10.50 8.44 11.58
CA LEU A 69 11.43 8.77 12.67
C LEU A 69 11.84 10.24 12.61
N GLY A 70 11.97 10.78 11.39
CA GLY A 70 12.24 12.18 11.13
C GLY A 70 11.98 12.56 9.67
N PRO A 71 11.68 13.84 9.37
CA PRO A 71 11.58 14.94 10.33
C PRO A 71 10.32 14.82 11.21
N LYS A 72 10.44 15.23 12.48
CA LYS A 72 9.33 15.16 13.45
C LYS A 72 8.29 16.26 13.18
N PRO A 73 7.04 16.11 13.64
CA PRO A 73 6.05 17.19 13.59
C PRO A 73 6.62 18.50 14.14
N GLY A 74 6.39 19.60 13.43
CA GLY A 74 6.96 20.91 13.76
C GLY A 74 8.37 21.17 13.21
N PHE A 75 8.90 20.28 12.38
CA PHE A 75 10.11 20.54 11.60
C PHE A 75 9.97 21.84 10.80
N LYS A 76 10.96 22.72 10.94
CA LYS A 76 11.11 23.94 10.14
C LYS A 76 12.35 23.77 9.30
N TRP A 77 12.21 23.90 7.98
CA TRP A 77 13.33 23.75 7.08
C TRP A 77 14.19 25.02 7.10
N ASP A 78 15.50 24.86 7.21
CA ASP A 78 16.48 25.95 7.33
C ASP A 78 17.28 26.21 6.04
N GLY A 79 16.89 25.56 4.93
CA GLY A 79 17.61 25.63 3.66
C GLY A 79 18.75 24.62 3.51
N SER A 80 19.00 23.79 4.52
CA SER A 80 19.99 22.70 4.45
C SER A 80 19.43 21.44 3.78
N SER A 81 20.29 20.43 3.56
CA SER A 81 19.85 19.13 3.03
C SER A 81 18.89 18.46 4.02
N VAL A 82 17.83 17.83 3.51
CA VAL A 82 16.79 17.22 4.35
C VAL A 82 17.03 15.72 4.45
N PHE A 83 17.08 15.22 5.68
CA PHE A 83 17.16 13.79 5.98
C PHE A 83 15.78 13.30 6.42
N VAL A 84 15.23 12.35 5.65
CA VAL A 84 13.99 11.65 5.97
C VAL A 84 14.33 10.23 6.35
N MET A 85 13.80 9.73 7.47
CA MET A 85 14.00 8.36 7.91
C MET A 85 12.71 7.83 8.53
N GLY A 86 12.40 6.57 8.27
CA GLY A 86 11.18 5.96 8.77
C GLY A 86 11.13 4.44 8.60
N PHE A 87 9.98 3.89 8.99
CA PHE A 87 9.61 2.51 8.79
C PHE A 87 8.35 2.43 7.93
N ALA A 88 8.30 1.48 7.02
CA ALA A 88 7.09 1.13 6.29
C ALA A 88 6.71 -0.32 6.60
N THR A 89 5.41 -0.54 6.76
CA THR A 89 4.81 -1.87 6.69
C THR A 89 4.04 -1.96 5.39
N ALA A 90 4.41 -2.91 4.55
CA ALA A 90 3.71 -3.14 3.29
C ALA A 90 3.90 -4.59 2.83
N PHE A 91 2.92 -5.09 2.09
CA PHE A 91 2.97 -6.40 1.45
C PHE A 91 3.22 -6.21 -0.06
N GLU A 92 4.40 -6.64 -0.54
CA GLU A 92 4.83 -6.46 -1.95
C GLU A 92 4.77 -5.00 -2.47
N ALA A 93 4.86 -3.98 -1.60
CA ALA A 93 4.84 -2.57 -2.03
C ALA A 93 6.23 -1.92 -1.98
N ASN A 94 6.36 -0.84 -2.75
CA ASN A 94 7.52 0.04 -2.72
C ASN A 94 7.22 1.29 -1.88
N VAL A 95 8.24 1.80 -1.20
CA VAL A 95 8.17 3.12 -0.59
C VAL A 95 8.53 4.14 -1.66
N ASN A 96 7.56 4.97 -2.00
CA ASN A 96 7.71 6.02 -3.01
C ASN A 96 7.82 7.35 -2.30
N TRP A 97 8.54 8.27 -2.93
CA TRP A 97 8.62 9.63 -2.43
C TRP A 97 8.68 10.65 -3.55
N ARG A 98 8.10 11.81 -3.25
CA ARG A 98 8.13 12.97 -4.13
C ARG A 98 8.32 14.26 -3.36
N ALA A 99 8.89 15.27 -4.00
CA ALA A 99 8.82 16.64 -3.53
C ALA A 99 7.79 17.41 -4.39
N ARG A 100 6.89 18.17 -3.75
CA ARG A 100 5.83 18.92 -4.45
C ARG A 100 5.96 20.43 -4.27
N THR A 101 5.74 21.17 -5.35
CA THR A 101 5.59 22.63 -5.34
C THR A 101 4.23 23.06 -4.79
N GLY A 102 4.07 24.36 -4.54
CA GLY A 102 2.77 24.95 -4.22
C GLY A 102 1.72 24.83 -5.33
N SER A 103 2.13 24.68 -6.59
CA SER A 103 1.22 24.44 -7.73
C SER A 103 0.80 22.97 -7.86
N GLY A 104 1.37 22.08 -7.04
CA GLY A 104 1.08 20.64 -7.06
C GLY A 104 1.93 19.84 -8.04
N ALA A 105 2.94 20.44 -8.66
CA ALA A 105 3.88 19.76 -9.54
C ALA A 105 4.94 18.98 -8.75
N ASP A 106 5.35 17.82 -9.28
CA ASP A 106 6.42 17.00 -8.71
C ASP A 106 7.77 17.51 -9.22
N VAL A 107 8.69 17.85 -8.31
CA VAL A 107 10.03 18.36 -8.66
C VAL A 107 11.12 17.31 -8.50
N ILE A 108 10.87 16.34 -7.62
CA ILE A 108 11.70 15.16 -7.44
C ILE A 108 10.73 13.99 -7.35
N LYS A 109 10.98 12.93 -8.13
CA LYS A 109 10.31 11.64 -8.00
C LYS A 109 11.37 10.56 -7.92
N GLN A 110 11.31 9.78 -6.86
CA GLN A 110 12.23 8.66 -6.67
C GLN A 110 11.44 7.48 -6.10
N ASN A 111 11.87 6.27 -6.45
CA ASN A 111 11.28 5.04 -5.94
C ASN A 111 12.34 4.32 -5.12
N TYR A 112 11.98 3.89 -3.91
CA TYR A 112 12.86 3.11 -3.04
C TYR A 112 12.19 1.78 -2.70
N THR A 113 12.81 0.69 -3.14
CA THR A 113 12.32 -0.66 -2.86
C THR A 113 13.01 -1.21 -1.63
N THR A 114 12.30 -1.25 -0.50
CA THR A 114 12.56 -2.29 0.52
C THR A 114 11.70 -3.49 0.15
N SER A 115 12.20 -4.38 -0.72
CA SER A 115 11.46 -5.59 -1.03
C SER A 115 11.51 -6.51 0.19
N THR A 116 10.38 -6.59 0.88
CA THR A 116 10.12 -7.75 1.72
C THR A 116 9.44 -8.72 0.76
N TYR A 117 10.14 -9.81 0.39
CA TYR A 117 9.50 -10.95 -0.29
C TYR A 117 8.53 -11.61 0.70
N GLY A 118 7.42 -10.92 1.02
CA GLY A 118 6.46 -11.29 2.05
C GLY A 118 6.01 -10.10 2.90
N ILE A 119 5.57 -10.42 4.12
CA ILE A 119 5.09 -9.48 5.12
C ILE A 119 6.31 -8.92 5.83
N GLY A 120 6.56 -7.62 5.74
CA GLY A 120 7.71 -7.09 6.46
C GLY A 120 7.64 -5.61 6.81
N TRP A 121 8.48 -5.30 7.80
CA TRP A 121 8.82 -3.96 8.21
C TRP A 121 10.15 -3.60 7.55
N GLY A 122 10.15 -2.56 6.73
CA GLY A 122 11.35 -2.02 6.11
C GLY A 122 11.71 -0.68 6.73
N ALA A 123 12.99 -0.49 7.06
CA ALA A 123 13.52 0.85 7.32
C ALA A 123 13.82 1.52 5.99
N PHE A 124 13.45 2.80 5.85
CA PHE A 124 13.82 3.62 4.69
C PHE A 124 14.49 4.90 5.18
N GLY A 125 15.37 5.44 4.34
CA GLY A 125 16.03 6.71 4.58
C GLY A 125 16.49 7.37 3.29
N LEU A 126 16.36 8.70 3.24
CA LEU A 126 16.81 9.52 2.12
C LEU A 126 17.46 10.80 2.65
N CYS A 127 18.56 11.20 2.01
CA CYS A 127 19.07 12.56 2.08
C CYS A 127 18.74 13.27 0.76
N ILE A 128 18.02 14.38 0.83
CA ILE A 128 17.78 15.25 -0.32
C ILE A 128 18.72 16.46 -0.22
N ASP A 129 19.61 16.59 -1.21
CA ASP A 129 20.54 17.72 -1.27
C ASP A 129 19.78 19.04 -1.40
N HIS A 130 20.13 20.03 -0.58
CA HIS A 130 19.53 21.37 -0.60
C HIS A 130 19.48 22.01 -1.99
N ARG A 131 20.44 21.74 -2.88
CA ARG A 131 20.46 22.28 -4.25
C ARG A 131 19.26 21.82 -5.07
N LEU A 132 18.78 20.59 -4.82
CA LEU A 132 17.56 20.06 -5.46
C LEU A 132 16.29 20.68 -4.88
N LEU A 133 16.34 21.16 -3.63
CA LEU A 133 15.23 21.84 -2.96
C LEU A 133 15.18 23.34 -3.26
N GLN A 134 16.26 23.94 -3.78
CA GLN A 134 16.31 25.37 -4.08
C GLN A 134 15.82 25.73 -5.49
N ALA A 135 15.87 24.79 -6.44
CA ALA A 135 15.53 25.07 -7.84
C ALA A 135 14.04 25.38 -8.05
N ASP A 136 13.16 24.60 -7.42
CA ASP A 136 11.72 24.64 -7.67
C ASP A 136 10.87 24.91 -6.41
N GLU A 137 11.50 25.35 -5.32
CA GLU A 137 10.89 25.70 -4.02
C GLU A 137 9.74 24.74 -3.59
N PRO A 138 10.03 23.43 -3.41
CA PRO A 138 9.03 22.49 -2.95
C PRO A 138 8.54 22.87 -1.55
N ILE A 139 7.23 22.72 -1.33
CA ILE A 139 6.57 23.03 -0.06
C ILE A 139 6.43 21.79 0.83
N ALA A 140 6.66 20.59 0.28
CA ALA A 140 6.61 19.35 1.03
C ALA A 140 7.35 18.21 0.32
N ILE A 141 7.82 17.26 1.13
CA ILE A 141 8.18 15.91 0.71
C ILE A 141 7.01 15.00 1.12
N GLU A 142 6.57 14.13 0.21
CA GLU A 142 5.54 13.15 0.46
C GLU A 142 6.15 11.76 0.32
N ILE A 143 5.82 10.87 1.27
CA ILE A 143 6.23 9.48 1.29
C ILE A 143 4.96 8.66 1.27
N TYR A 144 4.84 7.72 0.35
CA TYR A 144 3.59 7.01 0.11
C TYR A 144 3.85 5.59 -0.42
N LEU A 145 2.82 4.76 -0.31
CA LEU A 145 2.77 3.41 -0.86
C LEU A 145 1.86 3.42 -2.09
N ILE A 146 2.05 2.44 -2.98
CA ILE A 146 1.21 2.23 -4.18
C ILE A 146 0.55 0.87 -4.06
N ASP A 147 -0.79 0.84 -4.15
CA ASP A 147 -1.54 -0.41 -4.05
C ASP A 147 -1.33 -1.22 -5.34
N MET A 148 -0.96 -2.48 -5.18
CA MET A 148 -0.66 -3.37 -6.30
C MET A 148 -1.90 -3.78 -7.11
N LYS A 149 -3.11 -3.59 -6.56
CA LYS A 149 -4.38 -3.96 -7.21
C LYS A 149 -4.84 -2.91 -8.21
N ASP A 150 -4.80 -1.64 -7.82
CA ASP A 150 -5.38 -0.54 -8.60
C ASP A 150 -4.36 0.57 -8.93
N GLY A 151 -3.13 0.50 -8.40
CA GLY A 151 -2.11 1.51 -8.58
C GLY A 151 -2.34 2.79 -7.77
N GLY A 152 -3.33 2.81 -6.87
CA GLY A 152 -3.68 3.95 -6.04
C GLY A 152 -2.61 4.28 -5.00
N GLU A 153 -2.39 5.57 -4.74
CA GLU A 153 -1.51 6.04 -3.67
C GLU A 153 -2.21 5.93 -2.30
N TYR A 154 -1.53 5.39 -1.29
CA TYR A 154 -2.07 5.31 0.07
C TYR A 154 -0.97 5.46 1.14
N SER A 155 -1.39 5.61 2.40
CA SER A 155 -0.52 5.83 3.56
C SER A 155 0.48 6.98 3.37
N LEU A 156 0.00 8.04 2.71
CA LEU A 156 0.76 9.25 2.43
C LEU A 156 1.10 9.98 3.73
N VAL A 157 2.40 10.13 3.97
CA VAL A 157 2.93 10.99 5.02
C VAL A 157 3.60 12.18 4.38
N ARG A 158 3.22 13.37 4.83
CA ARG A 158 3.69 14.65 4.30
C ARG A 158 4.63 15.31 5.30
N VAL A 159 5.84 15.59 4.85
CA VAL A 159 6.86 16.38 5.55
C VAL A 159 6.82 17.79 4.95
N PRO A 160 6.24 18.79 5.64
CA PRO A 160 6.24 20.16 5.15
C PRO A 160 7.68 20.71 5.11
N LEU A 161 7.99 21.42 4.04
CA LEU A 161 9.24 22.16 3.85
C LEU A 161 9.02 23.68 3.96
N ALA A 162 7.86 24.11 4.48
CA ALA A 162 7.52 25.51 4.63
C ALA A 162 8.67 26.30 5.28
N LYS A 163 9.06 27.41 4.63
CA LYS A 163 9.89 28.46 5.24
C LYS A 163 9.13 29.11 6.39
#